data_AF-A0A8H3ZPP8-F1
#
_entry.id   AF-A0A8H3ZPP8-F1
#
_cell.length_a   1.000
_cell.length_b   1.000
_cell.length_c   1.000
_cell.angle_alpha   90.00
_cell.angle_beta   90.00
_cell.angle_gamma   90.00
#
_symmetry.space_group_name_H-M   'P 1'
#
loop_
_entity.id
_entity.type
_entity.pdbx_description
1 polymer ?
#
loop_
_entity_poly.entity_id
_entity_poly.type
_entity_poly.pdbx_seq_one_letter_code
_entity_poly.pdbx_strand_id
1 'polypeptide(L)'
;MESEVINSQSHLGINRAEKYRVNYQRETVCAPLITGSRFARDVNGSEAETFGWEDNVLIKYLYGNLESRNYTHIYNKYGQNMHTGYGTGVYVSFAHRTDDYWTPIDALALDHRDITLMFIAPNSVLHLQPNDDPVFGANILVDTEGGTTYYQPDRYVSPVACADRHEICNPNNGICTSLVGSGELMSSVREERLELNPVQLATVERLLFHLSISSFYHLICTRTQSFLEAQELVAELTQLKLPSDQWKREMGRLFADALSKLQHQVTEYATGPSIAVPGSIFKAWNASANSSEAQEQVQVAHEAMCKYQITRDAQGTLNFSILGLSLLLAVGFVIIGLSFVLEPTTIFLQKKSGYGATKAKRWERDENLQVMRMLFELRYAGRWKGRTDSFPTTISKDRFRYDAEYLGEEQMYQEIRHNAGGVKS
;
A
#
# COMPACT_ATOMS: atom_id res chain seq x y z
N MET A 1 -7.08 26.02 -4.61
CA MET A 1 -6.23 24.90 -5.03
C MET A 1 -6.99 24.18 -6.13
N GLU A 2 -6.29 23.76 -7.17
CA GLU A 2 -6.91 23.12 -8.33
C GLU A 2 -5.98 21.99 -8.77
N SER A 3 -6.54 20.84 -9.08
CA SER A 3 -5.75 19.75 -9.66
C SER A 3 -5.52 20.02 -11.14
N GLU A 4 -4.41 19.51 -11.67
CA GLU A 4 -4.34 19.26 -13.10
C GLU A 4 -5.41 18.26 -13.53
N VAL A 5 -5.58 18.07 -14.85
CA VAL A 5 -6.52 17.10 -15.38
C VAL A 5 -6.04 15.68 -15.08
N ILE A 6 -6.78 14.99 -14.21
CA ILE A 6 -6.51 13.61 -13.78
C ILE A 6 -7.14 12.64 -14.79
N ASN A 7 -6.34 12.16 -15.73
CA ASN A 7 -6.73 11.05 -16.61
C ASN A 7 -6.86 9.70 -15.88
N SER A 8 -7.95 8.97 -16.16
CA SER A 8 -8.26 7.68 -15.55
C SER A 8 -7.19 6.60 -15.76
N GLN A 9 -6.46 6.63 -16.87
CA GLN A 9 -5.41 5.64 -17.14
C GLN A 9 -4.08 6.05 -16.52
N SER A 10 -3.53 7.21 -16.89
CA SER A 10 -2.15 7.57 -16.53
C SER A 10 -1.98 7.87 -15.04
N HIS A 11 -3.02 8.41 -14.39
CA HIS A 11 -2.93 8.82 -12.99
C HIS A 11 -3.64 7.85 -12.04
N LEU A 12 -4.74 7.22 -12.47
CA LEU A 12 -5.55 6.33 -11.61
C LEU A 12 -5.35 4.84 -11.95
N GLY A 13 -4.58 4.51 -12.98
CA GLY A 13 -4.23 3.14 -13.33
C GLY A 13 -5.37 2.33 -13.96
N ILE A 14 -6.41 2.96 -14.50
CA ILE A 14 -7.50 2.23 -15.19
C ILE A 14 -7.08 2.00 -16.65
N ASN A 15 -6.52 0.83 -16.92
CA ASN A 15 -5.93 0.40 -18.19
C ASN A 15 -6.97 0.20 -19.31
N ARG A 16 -7.46 1.29 -19.88
CA ARG A 16 -8.41 1.26 -20.99
C ARG A 16 -7.88 2.02 -22.20
N ALA A 17 -8.35 1.59 -23.39
CA ALA A 17 -8.12 2.32 -24.64
C ALA A 17 -8.70 3.74 -24.56
N GLU A 18 -8.15 4.66 -25.35
CA GLU A 18 -8.47 6.10 -25.30
C GLU A 18 -9.98 6.40 -25.30
N LYS A 19 -10.74 5.75 -26.18
CA LYS A 19 -12.20 5.89 -26.28
C LYS A 19 -12.98 5.56 -25.00
N TYR A 20 -12.37 4.87 -24.04
CA TYR A 20 -13.00 4.44 -22.79
C TYR A 20 -12.46 5.16 -21.56
N ARG A 21 -11.59 6.16 -21.74
CA ARG A 21 -11.00 6.93 -20.64
C ARG A 21 -11.94 8.05 -20.21
N VAL A 22 -11.74 8.54 -19.00
CA VAL A 22 -12.39 9.74 -18.46
C VAL A 22 -11.33 10.65 -17.84
N ASN A 23 -11.62 11.95 -17.87
CA ASN A 23 -10.79 12.95 -17.23
C ASN A 23 -11.55 13.51 -16.03
N TYR A 24 -10.83 13.75 -14.94
CA TYR A 24 -11.37 14.29 -13.70
C TYR A 24 -10.59 15.54 -13.28
N GLN A 25 -11.27 16.52 -12.72
CA GLN A 25 -10.65 17.68 -12.10
C GLN A 25 -11.29 18.00 -10.76
N ARG A 26 -10.47 18.47 -9.81
CA ARG A 26 -10.89 18.94 -8.49
C ARG A 26 -10.51 20.39 -8.29
N GLU A 27 -11.45 21.17 -7.77
CA GLU A 27 -11.19 22.50 -7.22
C GLU A 27 -11.51 22.50 -5.72
N THR A 28 -10.61 23.05 -4.91
CA THR A 28 -10.82 23.24 -3.47
C THR A 28 -10.45 24.67 -3.09
N VAL A 29 -11.41 25.40 -2.52
CA VAL A 29 -11.22 26.76 -2.02
C VAL A 29 -11.33 26.76 -0.50
N CYS A 30 -10.27 27.17 0.20
CA CYS A 30 -10.24 27.22 1.65
C CYS A 30 -10.04 28.64 2.17
N ALA A 31 -10.65 28.95 3.31
CA ALA A 31 -10.46 30.21 4.01
C ALA A 31 -10.51 30.00 5.54
N PRO A 32 -9.56 30.58 6.30
CA PRO A 32 -9.72 30.77 7.75
C PRO A 32 -10.94 31.64 8.01
N LEU A 33 -11.77 31.25 8.97
CA LEU A 33 -13.00 31.96 9.30
C LEU A 33 -12.79 32.95 10.44
N ILE A 34 -13.52 34.06 10.39
CA ILE A 34 -13.47 35.10 11.41
C ILE A 34 -14.30 34.66 12.63
N THR A 35 -13.62 34.34 13.72
CA THR A 35 -14.26 34.08 15.02
C THR A 35 -14.52 35.41 15.74
N GLY A 36 -15.66 36.04 15.43
CA GLY A 36 -16.17 37.21 16.17
C GLY A 36 -17.29 36.83 17.15
N SER A 37 -17.78 37.80 17.94
CA SER A 37 -18.90 37.61 18.88
C SER A 37 -20.20 37.10 18.25
N ARG A 38 -20.36 37.25 16.92
CA ARG A 38 -21.47 36.68 16.15
C ARG A 38 -21.35 35.17 15.94
N PHE A 39 -20.13 34.64 15.88
CA PHE A 39 -19.84 33.26 15.52
C PHE A 39 -19.27 32.43 16.67
N ALA A 40 -18.96 33.06 17.80
CA ALA A 40 -18.64 32.38 19.04
C ALA A 40 -19.22 33.11 20.24
N ARG A 41 -19.69 32.35 21.23
CA ARG A 41 -20.18 32.88 22.51
C ARG A 41 -19.73 32.00 23.67
N ASP A 42 -19.43 32.65 24.78
CA ASP A 42 -19.20 31.95 26.04
C ASP A 42 -20.50 31.38 26.59
N VAL A 43 -20.40 30.23 27.25
CA VAL A 43 -21.52 29.57 27.92
C VAL A 43 -21.59 30.05 29.36
N ASN A 44 -22.77 30.49 29.80
CA ASN A 44 -22.99 31.04 31.14
C ASN A 44 -24.40 30.69 31.69
N GLY A 45 -24.61 30.97 32.98
CA GLY A 45 -25.86 30.78 33.70
C GLY A 45 -26.35 29.33 33.68
N SER A 46 -27.66 29.16 33.53
CA SER A 46 -28.32 27.84 33.52
C SER A 46 -27.79 26.89 32.44
N GLU A 47 -27.26 27.43 31.33
CA GLU A 47 -26.67 26.62 30.27
C GLU A 47 -25.34 26.00 30.73
N ALA A 48 -24.49 26.75 31.43
CA ALA A 48 -23.25 26.24 32.00
C ALA A 48 -23.52 25.18 33.07
N GLU A 49 -24.48 25.43 33.96
CA GLU A 49 -24.95 24.47 34.97
C GLU A 49 -25.43 23.15 34.33
N THR A 50 -26.17 23.22 33.22
CA THR A 50 -26.64 22.03 32.48
C THR A 50 -25.49 21.20 31.92
N PHE A 51 -24.39 21.84 31.51
CA PHE A 51 -23.18 21.14 31.08
C PHE A 51 -22.31 20.67 32.25
N GLY A 52 -22.60 21.08 33.48
CA GLY A 52 -21.81 20.77 34.67
C GLY A 52 -20.52 21.59 34.78
N TRP A 53 -20.50 22.81 34.25
CA TRP A 53 -19.34 23.72 34.27
C TRP A 53 -19.69 25.07 34.87
N GLU A 54 -18.66 25.78 35.36
CA GLU A 54 -18.78 27.18 35.75
C GLU A 54 -18.93 28.11 34.53
N ASP A 55 -19.42 29.32 34.79
CA ASP A 55 -19.59 30.35 33.77
C ASP A 55 -18.28 30.67 33.03
N ASN A 56 -18.39 30.86 31.72
CA ASN A 56 -17.31 31.23 30.82
C ASN A 56 -16.18 30.20 30.67
N VAL A 57 -16.33 28.97 31.17
CA VAL A 57 -15.38 27.87 30.96
C VAL A 57 -15.49 27.29 29.56
N LEU A 58 -16.70 27.20 29.02
CA LEU A 58 -16.95 26.67 27.68
C LEU A 58 -17.22 27.81 26.70
N ILE A 59 -16.73 27.64 25.47
CA ILE A 59 -17.03 28.52 24.34
C ILE A 59 -17.71 27.71 23.23
N LYS A 60 -18.85 28.19 22.75
CA LYS A 60 -19.60 27.62 21.63
C LYS A 60 -19.29 28.35 20.34
N TYR A 61 -19.11 27.60 19.27
CA TYR A 61 -18.95 28.10 17.91
C TYR A 61 -20.22 27.84 17.10
N LEU A 62 -20.69 28.88 16.40
CA LEU A 62 -22.02 28.99 15.79
C LEU A 62 -21.92 29.11 14.25
N TYR A 63 -21.24 28.15 13.63
CA TYR A 63 -21.08 28.08 12.16
C TYR A 63 -22.15 27.21 11.48
N GLY A 64 -23.18 26.81 12.23
CA GLY A 64 -24.25 25.93 11.78
C GLY A 64 -24.81 25.12 12.95
N ASN A 65 -25.90 24.42 12.69
CA ASN A 65 -26.58 23.59 13.68
C ASN A 65 -26.26 22.12 13.47
N LEU A 66 -26.18 21.37 14.56
CA LEU A 66 -26.26 19.91 14.51
C LEU A 66 -27.72 19.51 14.74
N GLU A 67 -28.18 18.36 14.24
CA GLU A 67 -29.60 17.94 14.29
C GLU A 67 -30.30 18.22 15.65
N SER A 68 -29.60 17.98 16.76
CA SER A 68 -30.13 18.16 18.12
C SER A 68 -29.64 19.41 18.84
N ARG A 69 -28.77 20.23 18.22
CA ARG A 69 -28.05 21.32 18.89
C ARG A 69 -27.94 22.56 18.02
N ASN A 70 -28.25 23.71 18.59
CA ASN A 70 -28.15 25.03 17.95
C ASN A 70 -26.72 25.62 17.90
N TYR A 71 -25.70 24.76 17.88
CA TYR A 71 -24.30 25.15 17.79
C TYR A 71 -23.50 24.06 17.09
N THR A 72 -22.40 24.45 16.45
CA THR A 72 -21.57 23.53 15.66
C THR A 72 -20.56 22.80 16.52
N HIS A 73 -19.81 23.56 17.31
CA HIS A 73 -18.70 23.04 18.09
C HIS A 73 -18.66 23.69 19.47
N ILE A 74 -18.15 22.99 20.46
CA ILE A 74 -17.95 23.50 21.81
C ILE A 74 -16.55 23.14 22.27
N TYR A 75 -15.87 24.11 22.87
CA TYR A 75 -14.50 23.96 23.34
C TYR A 75 -14.41 24.33 24.82
N ASN A 76 -13.60 23.58 25.56
CA ASN A 76 -13.30 23.87 26.96
C ASN A 76 -12.02 24.71 27.05
N LYS A 77 -12.13 25.93 27.57
CA LYS A 77 -10.99 26.87 27.67
C LYS A 77 -9.84 26.35 28.54
N TYR A 78 -10.11 25.42 29.46
CA TYR A 78 -9.04 24.74 30.20
C TYR A 78 -8.09 23.94 29.30
N GLY A 79 -8.45 23.64 28.05
CA GLY A 79 -7.56 22.99 27.09
C GLY A 79 -6.20 23.68 26.92
N GLN A 80 -6.10 24.99 27.20
CA GLN A 80 -4.82 25.71 27.24
C GLN A 80 -3.88 25.30 28.39
N ASN A 81 -4.41 24.69 29.45
CA ASN A 81 -3.68 24.30 30.66
C ASN A 81 -3.73 22.77 30.92
N MET A 82 -4.31 21.99 30.02
CA MET A 82 -4.50 20.54 30.17
C MET A 82 -3.28 19.71 29.75
N HIS A 83 -2.17 20.35 29.35
CA HIS A 83 -0.96 19.70 28.86
C HIS A 83 -1.23 18.81 27.63
N THR A 84 -2.08 19.29 26.73
CA THR A 84 -2.42 18.59 25.48
C THR A 84 -1.94 19.37 24.27
N GLY A 85 -1.46 18.64 23.25
CA GLY A 85 -1.08 19.20 21.96
C GLY A 85 -2.30 19.59 21.12
N TYR A 86 -2.08 19.88 19.83
CA TYR A 86 -3.17 20.26 18.92
C TYR A 86 -4.36 19.28 18.94
N GLY A 87 -5.56 19.85 18.97
CA GLY A 87 -6.83 19.14 18.82
C GLY A 87 -7.51 19.54 17.51
N THR A 88 -8.34 18.65 16.97
CA THR A 88 -9.13 18.94 15.76
C THR A 88 -10.57 18.49 15.91
N GLY A 89 -11.49 19.29 15.37
CA GLY A 89 -12.89 18.91 15.15
C GLY A 89 -13.23 19.13 13.69
N VAL A 90 -14.04 18.26 13.08
CA VAL A 90 -14.36 18.36 11.66
C VAL A 90 -15.82 18.03 11.39
N TYR A 91 -16.43 18.78 10.47
CA TYR A 91 -17.82 18.68 10.07
C TYR A 91 -17.91 18.78 8.55
N VAL A 92 -18.92 18.16 7.96
CA VAL A 92 -19.13 18.15 6.51
C VAL A 92 -20.60 18.38 6.18
N SER A 93 -20.84 19.10 5.09
CA SER A 93 -22.12 19.16 4.40
C SER A 93 -21.91 18.97 2.91
N PHE A 94 -22.70 18.09 2.30
CA PHE A 94 -22.60 17.74 0.89
C PHE A 94 -23.62 18.53 0.06
N ALA A 95 -23.24 18.88 -1.17
CA ALA A 95 -24.16 19.53 -2.09
C ALA A 95 -25.41 18.67 -2.34
N HIS A 96 -26.59 19.30 -2.36
CA HIS A 96 -27.89 18.65 -2.60
C HIS A 96 -28.27 17.53 -1.63
N ARG A 97 -27.68 17.51 -0.43
CA ARG A 97 -28.04 16.59 0.65
C ARG A 97 -28.70 17.34 1.80
N THR A 98 -29.84 16.85 2.27
CA THR A 98 -30.65 17.53 3.32
C THR A 98 -30.58 16.85 4.68
N ASP A 99 -29.97 15.67 4.70
CA ASP A 99 -29.85 14.72 5.82
C ASP A 99 -28.43 14.71 6.41
N ASP A 100 -27.67 15.78 6.20
CA ASP A 100 -26.36 15.94 6.82
C ASP A 100 -26.50 16.23 8.32
N TYR A 101 -25.63 15.60 9.12
CA TYR A 101 -25.60 15.79 10.57
C TYR A 101 -25.35 17.24 11.00
N TRP A 102 -24.67 18.02 10.15
CA TRP A 102 -24.39 19.44 10.34
C TRP A 102 -24.97 20.25 9.20
N THR A 103 -25.80 21.24 9.54
CA THR A 103 -26.35 22.22 8.61
C THR A 103 -25.60 23.54 8.75
N PRO A 104 -24.88 24.02 7.72
CA PRO A 104 -24.12 25.27 7.79
C PRO A 104 -25.05 26.49 7.93
N ILE A 105 -24.53 27.58 8.49
CA ILE A 105 -25.19 28.90 8.41
C ILE A 105 -25.26 29.38 6.97
N ASP A 106 -26.19 30.30 6.67
CA ASP A 106 -26.38 30.87 5.32
C ASP A 106 -25.09 31.39 4.67
N ALA A 107 -24.17 31.95 5.44
CA ALA A 107 -22.89 32.46 4.93
C ALA A 107 -21.91 31.36 4.47
N LEU A 108 -22.11 30.11 4.91
CA LEU A 108 -21.33 28.93 4.54
C LEU A 108 -22.14 27.95 3.67
N ALA A 109 -23.45 28.15 3.53
CA ALA A 109 -24.31 27.37 2.65
C ALA A 109 -24.11 27.81 1.20
N LEU A 110 -23.02 27.33 0.59
CA LEU A 110 -22.69 27.63 -0.80
C LEU A 110 -23.34 26.61 -1.74
N ASP A 111 -24.02 27.09 -2.78
CA ASP A 111 -24.62 26.24 -3.80
C ASP A 111 -23.56 25.42 -4.56
N HIS A 112 -23.91 24.18 -4.90
CA HIS A 112 -23.12 23.27 -5.74
C HIS A 112 -21.70 22.98 -5.19
N ARG A 113 -21.50 22.98 -3.87
CA ARG A 113 -20.20 22.75 -3.22
C ARG A 113 -20.34 21.83 -2.02
N ASP A 114 -19.35 20.95 -1.85
CA ASP A 114 -19.22 20.21 -0.59
C ASP A 114 -18.39 21.04 0.38
N ILE A 115 -18.91 21.26 1.59
CA ILE A 115 -18.26 22.09 2.60
C ILE A 115 -17.68 21.21 3.68
N THR A 116 -16.37 21.32 3.90
CA THR A 116 -15.69 20.81 5.09
C THR A 116 -15.37 21.97 6.02
N LEU A 117 -15.88 21.94 7.24
CA LEU A 117 -15.51 22.87 8.31
C LEU A 117 -14.61 22.14 9.30
N MET A 118 -13.42 22.68 9.55
CA MET A 118 -12.48 22.16 10.53
C MET A 118 -12.19 23.20 11.61
N PHE A 119 -12.00 22.73 12.82
CA PHE A 119 -11.68 23.49 14.02
C PHE A 119 -10.30 23.03 14.49
N ILE A 120 -9.31 23.90 14.43
CA ILE A 120 -7.94 23.60 14.87
C ILE A 120 -7.71 24.28 16.22
N ALA A 121 -7.54 23.48 17.27
CA ALA A 121 -7.33 23.97 18.62
C ALA A 121 -5.85 23.78 19.00
N PRO A 122 -5.08 24.85 19.26
CA PRO A 122 -3.69 24.71 19.68
C PRO A 122 -3.53 24.16 21.12
N ASN A 123 -4.59 24.20 21.93
CA ASN A 123 -4.59 23.72 23.31
C ASN A 123 -3.41 24.30 24.11
N SER A 124 -2.57 23.47 24.72
CA SER A 124 -1.47 23.89 25.59
C SER A 124 -0.17 24.15 24.84
N VAL A 125 -0.20 24.23 23.50
CA VAL A 125 0.99 24.46 22.67
C VAL A 125 1.43 25.93 22.76
N LEU A 126 2.68 26.15 23.17
CA LEU A 126 3.32 27.46 23.27
C LEU A 126 4.36 27.64 22.16
N HIS A 127 4.40 28.81 21.54
CA HIS A 127 5.33 29.11 20.46
C HIS A 127 6.61 29.75 20.98
N LEU A 128 7.77 29.39 20.42
CA LEU A 128 9.04 30.04 20.74
C LEU A 128 9.21 31.43 20.12
N GLN A 129 8.44 31.72 19.08
CA GLN A 129 8.48 32.99 18.35
C GLN A 129 7.04 33.42 18.05
N PRO A 130 6.79 34.74 17.95
CA PRO A 130 5.49 35.22 17.56
C PRO A 130 5.17 34.78 16.13
N ASN A 131 3.88 34.60 15.85
CA ASN A 131 3.41 34.17 14.53
C ASN A 131 2.12 34.91 14.15
N ASP A 132 2.07 35.42 12.93
CA ASP A 132 0.93 36.16 12.37
C ASP A 132 0.04 35.30 11.46
N ASP A 133 0.26 33.98 11.43
CA ASP A 133 -0.58 33.06 10.66
C ASP A 133 -2.06 33.13 11.14
N PRO A 134 -3.05 33.27 10.23
CA PRO A 134 -4.46 33.35 10.60
C PRO A 134 -5.00 32.19 11.46
N VAL A 135 -4.42 30.99 11.34
CA VAL A 135 -4.82 29.77 12.05
C VAL A 135 -3.90 29.50 13.24
N PHE A 136 -2.59 29.63 13.04
CA PHE A 136 -1.55 29.34 14.05
C PHE A 136 -1.00 30.60 14.73
N GLY A 137 -1.79 31.66 14.76
CA GLY A 137 -1.39 32.95 15.32
C GLY A 137 -1.10 32.84 16.81
N ALA A 138 0.04 33.37 17.23
CA ALA A 138 0.50 33.32 18.61
C ALA A 138 1.33 34.57 18.93
N ASN A 139 0.71 35.54 19.58
CA ASN A 139 1.30 36.86 19.86
C ASN A 139 1.15 37.27 21.32
N ILE A 140 0.53 36.43 22.17
CA ILE A 140 0.33 36.70 23.58
C ILE A 140 1.58 36.28 24.35
N LEU A 141 2.32 37.23 24.90
CA LEU A 141 3.54 36.96 25.67
C LEU A 141 3.24 36.21 26.97
N VAL A 142 4.00 35.15 27.21
CA VAL A 142 4.01 34.38 28.47
C VAL A 142 5.44 34.33 28.98
N ASP A 143 5.69 35.06 30.08
CA ASP A 143 6.98 35.05 30.76
C ASP A 143 7.02 33.89 31.75
N THR A 144 8.03 33.05 31.62
CA THR A 144 8.26 31.94 32.56
C THR A 144 9.31 32.33 33.60
N GLU A 145 9.22 31.76 34.81
CA GLU A 145 10.17 32.02 35.90
C GLU A 145 11.63 31.71 35.53
N GLY A 146 11.86 30.93 34.46
CA GLY A 146 13.19 30.61 33.93
C GLY A 146 13.79 31.62 32.94
N GLY A 147 13.13 32.75 32.67
CA GLY A 147 13.63 33.80 31.77
C GLY A 147 13.47 33.51 30.27
N THR A 148 12.81 32.41 29.91
CA THR A 148 12.42 32.10 28.52
C THR A 148 11.04 32.67 28.24
N THR A 149 10.94 33.52 27.22
CA THR A 149 9.68 34.08 26.73
C THR A 149 9.03 33.11 25.73
N TYR A 150 7.77 32.78 25.97
CA TYR A 150 6.94 32.02 25.05
C TYR A 150 5.77 32.87 24.54
N TYR A 151 5.14 32.41 23.47
CA TYR A 151 3.99 33.06 22.85
C TYR A 151 2.80 32.10 22.88
N GLN A 152 1.76 32.47 23.60
CA GLN A 152 0.50 31.75 23.64
C GLN A 152 -0.33 32.06 22.39
N PRO A 153 -1.10 31.08 21.87
CA PRO A 153 -1.99 31.28 20.74
C PRO A 153 -3.04 32.36 20.97
N ASP A 154 -3.34 33.13 19.92
CA ASP A 154 -4.26 34.27 19.96
C ASP A 154 -5.73 33.86 20.16
N ARG A 155 -6.05 32.60 19.90
CA ARG A 155 -7.41 32.05 19.90
C ARG A 155 -7.43 30.65 20.51
N TYR A 156 -8.54 30.31 21.15
CA TYR A 156 -8.77 28.95 21.65
C TYR A 156 -8.92 27.92 20.53
N VAL A 157 -9.60 28.31 19.44
CA VAL A 157 -9.81 27.46 18.27
C VAL A 157 -9.83 28.35 17.02
N SER A 158 -9.17 27.88 15.98
CA SER A 158 -9.09 28.50 14.66
C SER A 158 -9.93 27.70 13.66
N PRO A 159 -11.13 28.19 13.29
CA PRO A 159 -11.97 27.55 12.28
C PRO A 159 -11.47 27.82 10.85
N VAL A 160 -11.50 26.81 10.00
CA VAL A 160 -11.20 26.89 8.56
C VAL A 160 -12.31 26.17 7.80
N ALA A 161 -12.89 26.82 6.79
CA ALA A 161 -13.81 26.18 5.87
C ALA A 161 -13.15 25.95 4.51
N CYS A 162 -13.41 24.79 3.93
CA CYS A 162 -13.00 24.41 2.59
C CYS A 162 -14.22 23.97 1.78
N ALA A 163 -14.31 24.46 0.56
CA ALA A 163 -15.37 24.13 -0.38
C ALA A 163 -14.79 23.38 -1.59
N ASP A 164 -15.24 22.14 -1.78
CA ASP A 164 -14.83 21.25 -2.86
C ASP A 164 -15.82 21.28 -4.02
N ARG A 165 -15.28 21.24 -5.24
CA ARG A 165 -16.02 20.99 -6.47
C ARG A 165 -15.26 20.03 -7.38
N HIS A 166 -16.03 19.34 -8.22
CA HIS A 166 -15.58 18.24 -9.05
C HIS A 166 -16.13 18.41 -10.47
N GLU A 167 -15.31 18.03 -11.45
CA GLU A 167 -15.68 18.01 -12.86
C GLU A 167 -15.25 16.68 -13.48
N ILE A 168 -16.11 16.13 -14.34
CA ILE A 168 -15.82 14.94 -15.15
C ILE A 168 -15.96 15.31 -16.62
N CYS A 169 -14.97 14.96 -17.41
CA CYS A 169 -14.95 15.21 -18.84
C CYS A 169 -14.86 13.93 -19.66
N ASN A 170 -15.57 13.92 -20.78
CA ASN A 170 -15.42 12.93 -21.83
C ASN A 170 -14.29 13.37 -22.79
N PRO A 171 -13.13 12.70 -22.77
CA PRO A 171 -12.00 13.10 -23.62
C PRO A 171 -12.27 12.92 -25.12
N ASN A 172 -13.29 12.14 -25.51
CA ASN A 172 -13.58 11.85 -26.92
C ASN A 172 -14.23 13.04 -27.65
N ASN A 173 -15.03 13.84 -26.94
CA ASN A 173 -15.74 14.99 -27.50
C ASN A 173 -15.37 16.31 -26.80
N GLY A 174 -14.60 16.26 -25.70
CA GLY A 174 -14.16 17.43 -24.94
C GLY A 174 -15.24 18.06 -24.07
N ILE A 175 -16.39 17.41 -23.88
CA ILE A 175 -17.50 17.93 -23.09
C ILE A 175 -17.32 17.52 -21.62
N CYS A 176 -17.49 18.49 -20.71
CA CYS A 176 -17.36 18.32 -19.26
C CYS A 176 -18.67 18.58 -18.53
N THR A 177 -18.85 17.99 -17.36
CA THR A 177 -19.92 18.39 -16.44
C THR A 177 -19.77 19.85 -16.02
N SER A 178 -20.81 20.46 -15.44
CA SER A 178 -20.57 21.65 -14.62
C SER A 178 -19.72 21.28 -13.41
N LEU A 179 -18.99 22.26 -12.89
CA LEU A 179 -18.17 22.13 -11.69
C LEU A 179 -19.07 22.15 -10.44
N VAL A 180 -19.32 20.99 -9.84
CA VAL A 180 -20.33 20.78 -8.77
C VAL A 180 -19.79 19.97 -7.58
N GLY A 181 -20.50 19.97 -6.45
CA GLY A 181 -20.19 19.11 -5.29
C GLY A 181 -20.41 17.62 -5.61
N SER A 182 -19.80 16.74 -4.84
CA SER A 182 -19.84 15.28 -5.08
C SER A 182 -21.26 14.70 -5.00
N GLY A 183 -22.15 15.30 -4.20
CA GLY A 183 -23.55 14.89 -4.10
C GLY A 183 -24.36 15.10 -5.39
N GLU A 184 -23.97 16.05 -6.23
CA GLU A 184 -24.64 16.41 -7.50
C GLU A 184 -23.89 15.91 -8.74
N LEU A 185 -22.70 15.33 -8.55
CA LEU A 185 -21.85 14.96 -9.66
C LEU A 185 -22.48 13.83 -10.50
N MET A 186 -23.18 12.87 -9.87
CA MET A 186 -23.84 11.78 -10.60
C MET A 186 -24.98 12.29 -11.51
N SER A 187 -25.80 13.22 -11.03
CA SER A 187 -26.86 13.81 -11.88
C SER A 187 -26.26 14.57 -13.05
N SER A 188 -25.18 15.32 -12.81
CA SER A 188 -24.45 16.06 -13.86
C SER A 188 -23.80 15.12 -14.90
N VAL A 189 -23.29 13.97 -14.46
CA VAL A 189 -22.69 12.94 -15.34
C VAL A 189 -23.73 12.26 -16.24
N ARG A 190 -24.98 12.16 -15.77
CA ARG A 190 -26.09 11.54 -16.51
C ARG A 190 -26.77 12.48 -17.49
N GLU A 191 -26.32 13.74 -17.60
CA GLU A 191 -26.79 14.65 -18.63
C GLU A 191 -26.44 14.10 -20.02
N GLU A 192 -27.44 14.05 -20.92
CA GLU A 192 -27.30 13.46 -22.25
C GLU A 192 -26.15 14.08 -23.08
N ARG A 193 -25.84 15.36 -22.83
CA ARG A 193 -24.80 16.12 -23.52
C ARG A 193 -23.38 15.58 -23.35
N LEU A 194 -23.10 14.78 -22.30
CA LEU A 194 -21.75 14.23 -22.08
C LEU A 194 -21.42 13.06 -23.02
N GLU A 195 -22.45 12.36 -23.52
CA GLU A 195 -22.34 11.22 -24.43
C GLU A 195 -21.33 10.14 -23.94
N LEU A 196 -21.38 9.81 -22.64
CA LEU A 196 -20.52 8.76 -22.09
C LEU A 196 -20.95 7.38 -22.60
N ASN A 197 -19.98 6.58 -23.03
CA ASN A 197 -20.25 5.18 -23.30
C ASN A 197 -20.36 4.36 -21.98
N PRO A 198 -20.91 3.13 -22.03
CA PRO A 198 -21.11 2.32 -20.81
C PRO A 198 -19.83 2.07 -19.99
N VAL A 199 -18.66 1.98 -20.64
CA VAL A 199 -17.36 1.77 -19.96
C VAL A 199 -16.90 3.04 -19.26
N GLN A 200 -17.11 4.20 -19.86
CA GLN A 200 -16.84 5.49 -19.23
C GLN A 200 -17.77 5.71 -18.04
N LEU A 201 -19.06 5.42 -18.19
CA LEU A 201 -20.03 5.54 -17.09
C LEU A 201 -19.67 4.63 -15.91
N ALA A 202 -19.33 3.35 -16.15
CA ALA A 202 -18.85 2.45 -15.11
C ALA A 202 -17.55 2.94 -14.44
N THR A 203 -16.68 3.61 -15.20
CA THR A 203 -15.47 4.24 -14.65
C THR A 203 -15.83 5.37 -13.70
N VAL A 204 -16.74 6.25 -14.10
CA VAL A 204 -17.18 7.39 -13.29
C VAL A 204 -17.92 6.92 -12.03
N GLU A 205 -18.80 5.93 -12.13
CA GLU A 205 -19.48 5.29 -10.99
C GLU A 205 -18.47 4.79 -9.95
N ARG A 206 -17.43 4.10 -10.40
CA ARG A 206 -16.32 3.67 -9.52
C ARG A 206 -15.60 4.86 -8.87
N LEU A 207 -15.33 5.93 -9.62
CA LEU A 207 -14.66 7.11 -9.07
C LEU A 207 -15.52 7.82 -8.04
N LEU A 208 -16.82 7.97 -8.27
CA LEU A 208 -17.71 8.77 -7.42
C LEU A 208 -17.72 8.36 -5.96
N PHE A 209 -17.76 7.05 -5.68
CA PHE A 209 -17.65 6.56 -4.31
C PHE A 209 -16.33 6.96 -3.65
N HIS A 210 -15.21 6.86 -4.38
CA HIS A 210 -13.90 7.22 -3.87
C HIS A 210 -13.69 8.73 -3.76
N LEU A 211 -14.32 9.53 -4.62
CA LEU A 211 -14.30 10.99 -4.56
C LEU A 211 -14.95 11.49 -3.27
N SER A 212 -16.12 10.97 -2.89
CA SER A 212 -16.83 11.41 -1.69
C SER A 212 -16.06 11.09 -0.39
N ILE A 213 -15.36 9.95 -0.34
CA ILE A 213 -14.56 9.53 0.82
C ILE A 213 -13.09 9.99 0.77
N SER A 214 -12.69 10.68 -0.30
CA SER A 214 -11.39 11.37 -0.45
C SER A 214 -11.51 12.88 -0.19
N SER A 215 -12.50 13.30 0.60
CA SER A 215 -12.65 14.69 1.06
C SER A 215 -11.76 15.01 2.25
N PHE A 216 -11.61 16.31 2.56
CA PHE A 216 -10.85 16.77 3.73
C PHE A 216 -11.44 16.22 5.03
N TYR A 217 -12.77 16.20 5.14
CA TYR A 217 -13.47 15.60 6.28
C TYR A 217 -13.00 14.17 6.55
N HIS A 218 -12.99 13.30 5.54
CA HIS A 218 -12.64 11.89 5.72
C HIS A 218 -11.16 11.68 6.03
N LEU A 219 -10.26 12.55 5.56
CA LEU A 219 -8.85 12.50 5.93
C LEU A 219 -8.65 12.89 7.40
N ILE A 220 -9.25 14.01 7.80
CA ILE A 220 -9.13 14.55 9.16
C ILE A 220 -9.81 13.61 10.17
N CYS A 221 -10.99 13.08 9.86
CA CYS A 221 -11.71 12.18 10.76
C CYS A 221 -10.87 10.92 11.09
N THR A 222 -10.07 10.41 10.15
CA THR A 222 -9.23 9.23 10.37
C THR A 222 -7.86 9.53 10.97
N ARG A 223 -7.27 10.69 10.66
CA ARG A 223 -5.92 11.09 11.12
C ARG A 223 -5.94 12.00 12.34
N THR A 224 -7.12 12.47 12.72
CA THR A 224 -7.37 13.49 13.75
C THR A 224 -6.40 14.66 13.57
N GLN A 225 -5.61 15.01 14.57
CA GLN A 225 -4.69 16.12 14.52
C GLN A 225 -3.41 15.83 13.70
N SER A 226 -3.08 14.56 13.42
CA SER A 226 -1.85 14.16 12.72
C SER A 226 -1.82 14.49 11.22
N PHE A 227 -2.83 15.21 10.69
CA PHE A 227 -2.70 15.84 9.37
C PHE A 227 -1.92 17.16 9.42
N LEU A 228 -1.82 17.78 10.61
CA LEU A 228 -1.17 19.07 10.79
C LEU A 228 0.36 18.90 10.77
N GLU A 229 1.01 19.50 9.80
CA GLU A 229 2.47 19.54 9.69
C GLU A 229 3.11 20.28 10.84
N ALA A 230 2.41 21.28 11.38
CA ALA A 230 2.84 22.04 12.54
C ALA A 230 3.27 21.11 13.70
N GLN A 231 2.66 19.92 13.81
CA GLN A 231 3.01 18.93 14.83
C GLN A 231 4.40 18.33 14.67
N GLU A 232 4.95 18.25 13.46
CA GLU A 232 6.33 17.80 13.24
C GLU A 232 7.34 18.75 13.88
N LEU A 233 6.90 19.98 14.14
CA LEU A 233 7.67 21.06 14.74
C LEU A 233 7.28 21.33 16.20
N VAL A 234 6.51 20.43 16.84
CA VAL A 234 6.20 20.49 18.27
C VAL A 234 7.04 19.49 19.05
N ALA A 235 7.73 19.94 20.10
CA ALA A 235 8.39 19.11 21.08
C ALA A 235 8.02 19.57 22.48
N GLU A 236 7.59 18.66 23.36
CA GLU A 236 7.18 18.98 24.75
C GLU A 236 6.17 20.16 24.82
N LEU A 237 5.18 20.16 23.94
CA LEU A 237 4.17 21.24 23.79
C LEU A 237 4.75 22.61 23.40
N THR A 238 6.01 22.65 22.98
CA THR A 238 6.67 23.83 22.46
C THR A 238 6.73 23.76 20.93
N GLN A 239 6.09 24.72 20.28
CA GLN A 239 6.07 24.90 18.83
C GLN A 239 7.31 25.69 18.39
N LEU A 240 8.12 25.08 17.53
CA LEU A 240 9.19 25.77 16.81
C LEU A 240 8.60 26.78 15.83
N LYS A 241 9.44 27.70 15.34
CA LYS A 241 9.03 28.75 14.41
C LYS A 241 8.24 28.18 13.23
N LEU A 242 7.03 28.69 13.05
CA LEU A 242 6.20 28.46 11.88
C LEU A 242 6.31 29.67 10.92
N PRO A 243 6.19 29.45 9.61
CA PRO A 243 6.02 30.54 8.65
C PRO A 243 4.62 31.18 8.79
N SER A 244 4.49 32.44 8.39
CA SER A 244 3.21 33.18 8.43
C SER A 244 2.16 32.69 7.43
N ASP A 245 2.54 31.76 6.53
CA ASP A 245 1.68 31.10 5.55
C ASP A 245 1.48 29.61 5.86
N GLN A 246 1.76 29.17 7.09
CA GLN A 246 1.65 27.78 7.50
C GLN A 246 0.29 27.18 7.15
N TRP A 247 -0.82 27.88 7.44
CA TRP A 247 -2.16 27.35 7.12
C TRP A 247 -2.34 27.03 5.63
N LYS A 248 -1.72 27.80 4.73
CA LYS A 248 -1.79 27.52 3.28
C LYS A 248 -1.02 26.25 2.93
N ARG A 249 0.11 26.02 3.60
CA ARG A 249 0.92 24.79 3.45
C ARG A 249 0.14 23.58 3.95
N GLU A 250 -0.51 23.70 5.11
CA GLU A 250 -1.39 22.66 5.66
C GLU A 250 -2.50 22.28 4.66
N MET A 251 -3.23 23.29 4.15
CA MET A 251 -4.31 23.04 3.19
C MET A 251 -3.78 22.46 1.87
N GLY A 252 -2.62 22.92 1.41
CA GLY A 252 -1.94 22.40 0.22
C GLY A 252 -1.53 20.94 0.35
N ARG A 253 -0.98 20.53 1.51
CA ARG A 253 -0.63 19.13 1.75
C ARG A 253 -1.87 18.27 1.96
N LEU A 254 -2.89 18.77 2.65
CA LEU A 254 -4.16 18.07 2.78
C LEU A 254 -4.85 17.83 1.41
N PHE A 255 -4.70 18.77 0.47
CA PHE A 255 -5.12 18.60 -0.93
C PHE A 255 -4.33 17.51 -1.65
N ALA A 256 -3.00 17.50 -1.51
CA ALA A 256 -2.15 16.44 -2.07
C ALA A 256 -2.47 15.06 -1.48
N ASP A 257 -2.72 14.98 -0.17
CA ASP A 257 -3.12 13.76 0.52
C ASP A 257 -4.48 13.25 0.03
N ALA A 258 -5.42 14.15 -0.25
CA ALA A 258 -6.72 13.80 -0.80
C ALA A 258 -6.64 13.19 -2.20
N LEU A 259 -5.77 13.75 -3.06
CA LEU A 259 -5.51 13.18 -4.39
C LEU A 259 -4.76 11.84 -4.29
N SER A 260 -3.82 11.72 -3.35
CA SER A 260 -3.08 10.48 -3.11
C SER A 260 -4.00 9.37 -2.58
N LYS A 261 -4.93 9.71 -1.68
CA LYS A 261 -5.97 8.80 -1.20
C LYS A 261 -6.87 8.33 -2.34
N LEU A 262 -7.27 9.21 -3.25
CA LEU A 262 -8.05 8.83 -4.44
C LEU A 262 -7.28 7.80 -5.30
N GLN A 263 -6.00 8.04 -5.59
CA GLN A 263 -5.16 7.09 -6.34
C GLN A 263 -5.07 5.73 -5.65
N HIS A 264 -4.87 5.74 -4.33
CA HIS A 264 -4.80 4.52 -3.53
C HIS A 264 -6.11 3.74 -3.56
N GLN A 265 -7.23 4.41 -3.29
CA GLN A 265 -8.54 3.77 -3.20
C GLN A 265 -9.05 3.24 -4.54
N VAL A 266 -8.74 3.93 -5.65
CA VAL A 266 -9.00 3.37 -6.98
C VAL A 266 -8.24 2.06 -7.14
N THR A 267 -7.00 1.96 -6.69
CA THR A 267 -6.24 0.70 -6.75
C THR A 267 -6.86 -0.40 -5.88
N GLU A 268 -7.34 -0.05 -4.68
CA GLU A 268 -7.97 -0.99 -3.74
C GLU A 268 -9.23 -1.67 -4.31
N TYR A 269 -9.90 -1.07 -5.29
CA TYR A 269 -11.03 -1.71 -5.97
C TYR A 269 -10.70 -3.11 -6.52
N ALA A 270 -9.48 -3.33 -7.02
CA ALA A 270 -9.07 -4.61 -7.58
C ALA A 270 -8.50 -5.58 -6.54
N THR A 271 -7.84 -5.07 -5.49
CA THR A 271 -7.22 -5.90 -4.44
C THR A 271 -8.18 -6.21 -3.28
N GLY A 272 -9.29 -5.49 -3.19
CA GLY A 272 -10.10 -5.40 -1.98
C GLY A 272 -9.50 -4.40 -0.97
N PRO A 273 -10.29 -4.01 0.05
CA PRO A 273 -9.82 -3.12 1.11
C PRO A 273 -8.66 -3.78 1.87
N SER A 274 -7.60 -3.01 2.12
CA SER A 274 -6.45 -3.45 2.93
C SER A 274 -6.85 -3.83 4.37
N ILE A 275 -7.93 -3.23 4.89
CA ILE A 275 -8.53 -3.54 6.19
C ILE A 275 -10.01 -3.86 5.97
N ALA A 276 -10.32 -5.15 5.86
CA ALA A 276 -11.71 -5.60 5.84
C ALA A 276 -12.27 -5.60 7.28
N VAL A 277 -13.20 -4.69 7.57
CA VAL A 277 -13.91 -4.69 8.85
C VAL A 277 -14.81 -5.94 8.90
N PRO A 278 -14.70 -6.81 9.92
CA PRO A 278 -15.57 -7.98 10.03
C PRO A 278 -17.05 -7.58 9.99
N GLY A 279 -17.83 -8.24 9.14
CA GLY A 279 -19.26 -7.94 8.95
C GLY A 279 -19.55 -6.82 7.93
N SER A 280 -18.52 -6.15 7.38
CA SER A 280 -18.71 -5.29 6.21
C SER A 280 -18.85 -6.14 4.94
N ILE A 281 -19.88 -5.84 4.16
CA ILE A 281 -20.07 -6.40 2.81
C ILE A 281 -20.03 -5.24 1.82
N PHE A 282 -19.09 -5.28 0.88
CA PHE A 282 -19.25 -4.50 -0.34
C PHE A 282 -20.36 -5.16 -1.12
N LYS A 283 -21.51 -4.48 -1.22
CA LYS A 283 -22.60 -4.94 -2.07
C LYS A 283 -22.06 -4.95 -3.50
N ALA A 284 -21.90 -6.14 -4.08
CA ALA A 284 -21.65 -6.27 -5.51
C ALA A 284 -22.76 -5.50 -6.24
N TRP A 285 -22.41 -4.87 -7.36
CA TRP A 285 -23.39 -4.20 -8.22
C TRP A 285 -24.32 -5.27 -8.81
N ASN A 286 -25.32 -5.68 -8.04
CA ASN A 286 -26.28 -6.68 -8.45
C ASN A 286 -27.31 -5.98 -9.32
N ALA A 287 -27.42 -6.42 -10.58
CA ALA A 287 -28.53 -6.06 -11.44
C ALA A 287 -29.85 -6.23 -10.68
N SER A 288 -30.66 -5.18 -10.70
CA SER A 288 -32.10 -5.34 -10.61
C SER A 288 -32.53 -6.30 -11.72
N ALA A 289 -33.41 -7.26 -11.41
CA ALA A 289 -34.02 -8.16 -12.41
C ALA A 289 -34.80 -7.40 -13.51
N ASN A 290 -35.04 -6.09 -13.31
CA ASN A 290 -35.68 -5.17 -14.26
C ASN A 290 -34.68 -4.13 -14.79
N SER A 291 -33.45 -4.51 -15.10
CA SER A 291 -32.46 -3.59 -15.68
C SER A 291 -32.65 -3.44 -17.19
N SER A 292 -32.52 -2.22 -17.70
CA SER A 292 -32.49 -1.95 -19.14
C SER A 292 -31.22 -2.50 -19.79
N GLU A 293 -31.23 -2.72 -21.10
CA GLU A 293 -30.05 -3.18 -21.87
C GLU A 293 -28.83 -2.26 -21.63
N ALA A 294 -29.04 -0.95 -21.53
CA ALA A 294 -27.98 0.01 -21.21
C ALA A 294 -27.36 -0.22 -19.82
N GLN A 295 -28.18 -0.57 -18.82
CA GLN A 295 -27.70 -0.88 -17.47
C GLN A 295 -26.94 -2.21 -17.42
N GLU A 296 -27.35 -3.19 -18.23
CA GLU A 296 -26.62 -4.46 -18.38
C GLU A 296 -25.22 -4.23 -18.95
N GLN A 297 -25.09 -3.38 -19.97
CA GLN A 297 -23.78 -3.04 -20.54
C GLN A 297 -22.85 -2.33 -19.54
N VAL A 298 -23.39 -1.44 -18.71
CA VAL A 298 -22.63 -0.77 -17.63
C VAL A 298 -22.16 -1.80 -16.60
N GLN A 299 -23.02 -2.74 -16.22
CA GLN A 299 -22.67 -3.80 -15.26
C GLN A 299 -21.53 -4.69 -15.81
N VAL A 300 -21.64 -5.16 -17.06
CA VAL A 300 -20.59 -5.97 -17.69
C VAL A 300 -19.27 -5.18 -17.72
N ALA A 301 -19.33 -3.87 -17.98
CA ALA A 301 -18.15 -3.02 -17.91
C ALA A 301 -17.57 -2.93 -16.50
N HIS A 302 -18.42 -2.84 -15.47
CA HIS A 302 -18.06 -2.75 -14.05
C HIS A 302 -17.36 -4.03 -13.55
N GLU A 303 -17.88 -5.21 -13.90
CA GLU A 303 -17.25 -6.51 -13.61
C GLU A 303 -15.89 -6.65 -14.30
N ALA A 304 -15.80 -6.16 -15.54
CA ALA A 304 -14.56 -6.20 -16.29
C ALA A 304 -13.47 -5.29 -15.68
N MET A 305 -13.82 -4.22 -14.96
CA MET A 305 -12.85 -3.23 -14.44
C MET A 305 -11.75 -3.83 -13.56
N CYS A 306 -12.00 -4.93 -12.84
CA CYS A 306 -10.96 -5.60 -12.06
C CYS A 306 -9.78 -6.09 -12.92
N LYS A 307 -10.05 -6.50 -14.17
CA LYS A 307 -9.01 -6.97 -15.11
C LYS A 307 -8.21 -5.83 -15.74
N TYR A 308 -8.67 -4.60 -15.59
CA TYR A 308 -8.08 -3.41 -16.21
C TYR A 308 -7.46 -2.46 -15.18
N GLN A 309 -7.14 -2.92 -13.97
CA GLN A 309 -6.35 -2.13 -13.03
C GLN A 309 -4.85 -2.36 -13.25
N ILE A 310 -4.09 -1.27 -13.41
CA ILE A 310 -2.64 -1.28 -13.34
C ILE A 310 -2.27 -1.26 -11.86
N THR A 311 -1.55 -2.27 -11.42
CA THR A 311 -0.96 -2.34 -10.08
C THR A 311 0.55 -2.25 -10.19
N ARG A 312 1.21 -1.65 -9.19
CA ARG A 312 2.66 -1.76 -9.08
C ARG A 312 3.01 -3.15 -8.58
N ASP A 313 3.87 -3.84 -9.31
CA ASP A 313 4.49 -5.06 -8.81
C ASP A 313 5.48 -4.70 -7.69
N ALA A 314 5.12 -5.06 -6.46
CA ALA A 314 5.93 -4.78 -5.27
C ALA A 314 7.24 -5.59 -5.23
N GLN A 315 7.34 -6.68 -6.00
CA GLN A 315 8.52 -7.55 -6.03
C GLN A 315 9.55 -7.12 -7.10
N GLY A 316 9.22 -6.09 -7.89
CA GLY A 316 10.02 -5.65 -9.02
C GLY A 316 9.83 -6.57 -10.22
N THR A 317 9.78 -6.00 -11.41
CA THR A 317 9.75 -6.78 -12.65
C THR A 317 11.03 -7.60 -12.74
N LEU A 318 10.96 -8.90 -12.42
CA LEU A 318 12.03 -9.84 -12.77
C LEU A 318 12.02 -9.98 -14.29
N ASN A 319 12.78 -9.12 -14.97
CA ASN A 319 12.99 -9.21 -16.41
C ASN A 319 13.93 -10.40 -16.69
N PHE A 320 13.42 -11.62 -16.65
CA PHE A 320 14.17 -12.79 -17.12
C PHE A 320 14.09 -12.87 -18.64
N SER A 321 15.26 -12.89 -19.29
CA SER A 321 15.35 -13.17 -20.72
C SER A 321 14.95 -14.63 -20.97
N ILE A 322 13.73 -14.83 -21.46
CA ILE A 322 13.23 -16.16 -21.86
C ILE A 322 14.18 -16.81 -22.87
N LEU A 323 14.72 -16.00 -23.80
CA LEU A 323 15.73 -16.43 -24.75
C LEU A 323 16.99 -16.95 -24.04
N GLY A 324 17.55 -16.17 -23.12
CA GLY A 324 18.75 -16.54 -22.37
C GLY A 324 18.57 -17.81 -21.54
N LEU A 325 17.43 -17.92 -20.85
CA LEU A 325 17.10 -19.11 -20.07
C LEU A 325 16.93 -20.35 -20.96
N SER A 326 16.24 -20.20 -22.09
CA SER A 326 16.04 -21.30 -23.04
C SER A 326 17.35 -21.80 -23.65
N LEU A 327 18.27 -20.90 -24.00
CA LEU A 327 19.58 -21.25 -24.54
C LEU A 327 20.45 -21.96 -23.50
N LEU A 328 20.47 -21.48 -22.26
CA LEU A 328 21.19 -22.11 -21.16
C LEU A 328 20.71 -23.54 -20.92
N LEU A 329 19.39 -23.74 -20.84
CA LEU A 329 18.80 -25.06 -20.63
C LEU A 329 19.03 -25.99 -21.82
N ALA A 330 18.86 -25.49 -23.05
CA ALA A 330 19.06 -26.30 -24.26
C ALA A 330 20.53 -26.74 -24.41
N VAL A 331 21.48 -25.81 -24.28
CA VAL A 331 22.92 -26.12 -24.37
C VAL A 331 23.33 -27.06 -23.23
N GLY A 332 22.85 -26.83 -22.01
CA GLY A 332 23.10 -27.72 -20.88
C GLY A 332 22.59 -29.15 -21.14
N PHE A 333 21.36 -29.28 -21.67
CA PHE A 333 20.78 -30.58 -22.00
C PHE A 333 21.56 -31.29 -23.11
N VAL A 334 22.03 -30.56 -24.13
CA VAL A 334 22.88 -31.11 -25.18
C VAL A 334 24.21 -31.60 -24.63
N ILE A 335 24.87 -30.83 -23.76
CA ILE A 335 26.15 -31.24 -23.14
C ILE A 335 25.97 -32.51 -22.30
N ILE A 336 24.92 -32.56 -21.46
CA ILE A 336 24.62 -33.73 -20.63
C ILE A 336 24.29 -34.94 -21.52
N GLY A 337 23.45 -34.76 -22.55
CA GLY A 337 23.11 -35.81 -23.50
C GLY A 337 24.33 -36.35 -24.24
N LEU A 338 25.24 -35.48 -24.68
CA LEU A 338 26.51 -35.89 -25.28
C LEU A 338 27.36 -36.69 -24.30
N SER A 339 27.44 -36.29 -23.03
CA SER A 339 28.18 -37.04 -22.01
C SER A 339 27.68 -38.48 -21.85
N PHE A 340 26.36 -38.69 -21.84
CA PHE A 340 25.78 -40.03 -21.73
C PHE A 340 25.96 -40.89 -22.99
N VAL A 341 26.06 -40.27 -24.17
CA VAL A 341 26.18 -41.00 -25.44
C VAL A 341 27.65 -41.30 -25.78
N LEU A 342 28.60 -40.46 -25.37
CA LEU A 342 30.02 -40.61 -25.69
C LEU A 342 30.61 -41.92 -25.19
N GLU A 343 30.33 -42.34 -23.95
CA GLU A 343 30.85 -43.59 -23.40
C GLU A 343 30.37 -44.85 -24.15
N PRO A 344 29.06 -45.11 -24.32
CA PRO A 344 28.60 -46.29 -25.06
C PRO A 344 29.00 -46.26 -26.54
N THR A 345 29.05 -45.09 -27.18
CA THR A 345 29.46 -44.98 -28.59
C THR A 345 30.95 -45.24 -28.77
N THR A 346 31.80 -44.72 -27.89
CA THR A 346 33.25 -44.99 -27.93
C THR A 346 33.54 -46.47 -27.66
N ILE A 347 32.88 -47.11 -26.70
CA ILE A 347 32.99 -48.55 -26.45
C ILE A 347 32.56 -49.35 -27.70
N PHE A 348 31.44 -48.99 -28.33
CA PHE A 348 30.96 -49.66 -29.53
C PHE A 348 31.94 -49.52 -30.72
N LEU A 349 32.43 -48.30 -30.97
CA LEU A 349 33.38 -48.02 -32.05
C LEU A 349 34.74 -48.70 -31.81
N GLN A 350 35.23 -48.72 -30.57
CA GLN A 350 36.47 -49.41 -30.22
C GLN A 350 36.34 -50.94 -30.38
N LYS A 351 35.18 -51.53 -30.01
CA LYS A 351 34.90 -52.95 -30.25
C LYS A 351 34.87 -53.30 -31.73
N LYS A 352 34.30 -52.44 -32.58
CA LYS A 352 34.16 -52.69 -34.03
C LYS A 352 35.45 -52.43 -34.80
N SER A 353 36.21 -51.40 -34.45
CA SER A 353 37.41 -50.99 -35.20
C SER A 353 38.71 -51.60 -34.66
N GLY A 354 38.74 -52.08 -33.41
CA GLY A 354 39.96 -52.53 -32.72
C GLY A 354 40.96 -51.41 -32.38
N TYR A 355 40.76 -50.21 -32.93
CA TYR A 355 41.62 -49.05 -32.71
C TYR A 355 41.47 -48.53 -31.28
N GLY A 356 42.59 -48.34 -30.58
CA GLY A 356 42.60 -47.80 -29.22
C GLY A 356 42.11 -48.76 -28.12
N ALA A 357 41.68 -49.98 -28.43
CA ALA A 357 41.17 -50.94 -27.44
C ALA A 357 42.20 -51.26 -26.34
N THR A 358 43.49 -51.31 -26.67
CA THR A 358 44.56 -51.50 -25.68
C THR A 358 44.74 -50.28 -24.78
N LYS A 359 44.51 -49.06 -25.29
CA LYS A 359 44.56 -47.83 -24.49
C LYS A 359 43.35 -47.74 -23.56
N ALA A 360 42.16 -48.11 -24.03
CA ALA A 360 40.95 -48.18 -23.21
C ALA A 360 41.09 -49.18 -22.06
N LYS A 361 41.58 -50.39 -22.32
CA LYS A 361 41.88 -51.38 -21.27
C LYS A 361 42.93 -50.91 -20.25
N ARG A 362 43.87 -50.06 -20.66
CA ARG A 362 44.83 -49.43 -19.74
C ARG A 362 44.13 -48.39 -18.86
N TRP A 363 43.29 -47.55 -19.45
CA TRP A 363 42.49 -46.56 -18.72
C TRP A 363 41.56 -47.22 -17.68
N GLU A 364 40.86 -48.29 -18.05
CA GLU A 364 40.03 -49.09 -17.13
C GLU A 364 40.84 -49.63 -15.95
N ARG A 365 42.09 -50.08 -16.18
CA ARG A 365 42.97 -50.59 -15.12
C ARG A 365 43.50 -49.49 -14.20
N ASP A 366 43.62 -48.27 -14.72
CA ASP A 366 44.09 -47.11 -13.97
C ASP A 366 42.93 -46.42 -13.20
N GLU A 367 41.68 -46.89 -13.34
CA GLU A 367 40.58 -46.43 -12.48
C GLU A 367 40.86 -46.72 -11.01
N ASN A 368 40.49 -45.78 -10.13
CA ASN A 368 40.82 -45.83 -8.70
C ASN A 368 40.45 -47.17 -8.03
N LEU A 369 39.28 -47.74 -8.36
CA LEU A 369 38.82 -49.00 -7.79
C LEU A 369 39.60 -50.21 -8.32
N GLN A 370 40.04 -50.17 -9.58
CA GLN A 370 40.90 -51.20 -10.17
C GLN A 370 42.32 -51.15 -9.60
N VAL A 371 42.86 -49.94 -9.37
CA VAL A 371 44.13 -49.75 -8.66
C VAL A 371 44.06 -50.28 -7.24
N MET A 372 42.99 -49.94 -6.51
CA MET A 372 42.74 -50.45 -5.16
C MET A 372 42.67 -51.98 -5.13
N ARG A 373 41.93 -52.60 -6.07
CA ARG A 373 41.91 -54.07 -6.22
C ARG A 373 43.33 -54.63 -6.38
N MET A 374 44.12 -54.08 -7.30
CA MET A 374 45.48 -54.60 -7.57
C MET A 374 46.37 -54.53 -6.32
N LEU A 375 46.23 -53.48 -5.49
CA LEU A 375 46.94 -53.38 -4.22
C LEU A 375 46.53 -54.47 -3.22
N PHE A 376 45.24 -54.78 -3.12
CA PHE A 376 44.76 -55.88 -2.27
C PHE A 376 45.19 -57.25 -2.80
N GLU A 377 45.14 -57.47 -4.12
CA GLU A 377 45.64 -58.72 -4.73
C GLU A 377 47.14 -58.93 -4.45
N LEU A 378 47.97 -57.89 -4.52
CA LEU A 378 49.40 -57.95 -4.17
C LEU A 378 49.65 -58.30 -2.70
N ARG A 379 48.69 -58.01 -1.83
CA ARG A 379 48.73 -58.34 -0.40
C ARG A 379 48.02 -59.65 -0.07
N TYR A 380 47.66 -60.45 -1.09
CA TYR A 380 46.90 -61.70 -0.96
C TYR A 380 45.55 -61.52 -0.25
N ALA A 381 44.97 -60.32 -0.31
CA ALA A 381 43.73 -59.96 0.36
C ALA A 381 42.52 -60.10 -0.57
N GLY A 382 41.73 -61.14 -0.33
CA GLY A 382 40.49 -61.46 -1.05
C GLY A 382 40.71 -62.01 -2.46
N ARG A 383 39.73 -62.77 -2.96
CA ARG A 383 39.72 -63.22 -4.36
C ARG A 383 38.79 -62.35 -5.17
N TRP A 384 39.31 -61.68 -6.19
CA TRP A 384 38.59 -60.67 -6.95
C TRP A 384 38.07 -61.19 -8.30
N LYS A 385 36.89 -60.72 -8.68
CA LYS A 385 36.27 -60.88 -10.01
C LYS A 385 35.97 -59.50 -10.62
N GLY A 386 35.77 -59.45 -11.93
CA GLY A 386 35.57 -58.20 -12.66
C GLY A 386 36.89 -57.43 -12.87
N ARG A 387 37.91 -58.12 -13.39
CA ARG A 387 39.26 -57.54 -13.62
C ARG A 387 39.30 -56.44 -14.69
N THR A 388 38.20 -56.27 -15.41
CA THR A 388 38.01 -55.31 -16.51
C THR A 388 36.70 -54.52 -16.37
N ASP A 389 36.02 -54.61 -15.21
CA ASP A 389 34.76 -53.91 -14.97
C ASP A 389 35.04 -52.65 -14.13
N SER A 390 34.28 -51.56 -14.27
CA SER A 390 34.53 -50.33 -13.48
C SER A 390 34.43 -50.54 -11.96
N PHE A 391 33.68 -51.56 -11.53
CA PHE A 391 33.49 -51.91 -10.12
C PHE A 391 33.96 -53.34 -9.83
N PRO A 392 35.24 -53.55 -9.50
CA PRO A 392 35.74 -54.86 -9.10
C PRO A 392 35.11 -55.31 -7.77
N THR A 393 34.75 -56.58 -7.67
CA THR A 393 34.14 -57.15 -6.46
C THR A 393 34.87 -58.42 -6.03
N THR A 394 34.85 -58.73 -4.74
CA THR A 394 35.34 -60.02 -4.24
C THR A 394 34.32 -61.11 -4.50
N ILE A 395 34.81 -62.32 -4.78
CA ILE A 395 33.97 -63.50 -5.07
C ILE A 395 33.11 -63.84 -3.85
N SER A 396 33.68 -63.73 -2.66
CA SER A 396 33.04 -64.03 -1.36
C SER A 396 32.37 -62.81 -0.71
N LYS A 397 32.35 -61.64 -1.35
CA LYS A 397 31.86 -60.37 -0.77
C LYS A 397 32.59 -60.00 0.53
N ASP A 398 33.90 -60.23 0.56
CA ASP A 398 34.76 -59.89 1.68
C ASP A 398 34.68 -58.39 2.00
N ARG A 399 34.66 -58.07 3.28
CA ARG A 399 34.77 -56.69 3.78
C ARG A 399 36.21 -56.44 4.22
N PHE A 400 36.87 -55.51 3.56
CA PHE A 400 38.20 -55.06 3.96
C PHE A 400 38.03 -53.92 4.99
N ARG A 401 38.62 -54.10 6.17
CA ARG A 401 38.70 -53.04 7.18
C ARG A 401 40.08 -52.39 7.04
N TYR A 402 40.10 -51.07 6.92
CA TYR A 402 41.33 -50.28 6.97
C TYR A 402 41.50 -49.84 8.43
N ASP A 403 42.31 -50.57 9.20
CA ASP A 403 42.69 -50.14 10.54
C ASP A 403 43.89 -49.18 10.39
N ALA A 404 43.63 -47.88 10.56
CA ALA A 404 44.62 -46.81 10.34
C ALA A 404 45.66 -46.69 11.48
N GLU A 405 45.54 -47.51 12.52
CA GLU A 405 46.48 -47.61 13.62
C GLU A 405 47.21 -48.95 13.50
N TYR A 406 48.55 -48.93 13.45
CA TYR A 406 49.52 -50.04 13.28
C TYR A 406 50.33 -50.01 11.97
N LEU A 407 51.19 -48.99 11.85
CA LEU A 407 52.40 -49.06 11.03
C LEU A 407 53.55 -49.59 11.89
N GLY A 408 53.68 -50.91 12.00
CA GLY A 408 54.76 -51.56 12.73
C GLY A 408 54.70 -53.08 12.63
N GLU A 409 55.65 -53.65 11.89
CA GLU A 409 56.00 -55.08 11.76
C GLU A 409 55.05 -56.02 10.98
N GLU A 410 55.68 -56.91 10.21
CA GLU A 410 55.10 -57.81 9.22
C GLU A 410 53.92 -58.64 9.74
N GLN A 411 52.72 -58.47 9.17
CA GLN A 411 51.73 -59.56 9.12
C GLN A 411 50.91 -59.57 7.82
N MET A 412 50.72 -60.79 7.31
CA MET A 412 49.75 -61.13 6.25
C MET A 412 48.34 -60.71 6.66
N TYR A 413 47.59 -60.09 5.75
CA TYR A 413 46.14 -59.90 5.89
C TYR A 413 45.48 -61.26 6.16
N GLN A 414 44.89 -61.44 7.33
CA GLN A 414 44.15 -62.66 7.62
C GLN A 414 42.81 -62.62 6.86
N GLU A 415 42.59 -63.59 5.95
CA GLU A 415 41.25 -63.95 5.48
C GLU A 415 40.41 -64.37 6.70
N ILE A 416 39.38 -63.60 7.05
CA ILE A 416 38.36 -64.07 7.99
C ILE A 416 37.51 -65.13 7.27
N ARG A 417 37.90 -66.41 7.37
CA ARG A 417 37.05 -67.54 6.97
C ARG A 417 36.06 -67.84 8.07
N HIS A 418 34.78 -67.55 7.84
CA HIS A 418 33.73 -68.13 8.67
C HIS A 418 33.47 -69.59 8.26
N ASN A 419 33.64 -70.49 9.24
CA ASN A 419 33.23 -71.88 9.16
C ASN A 419 31.74 -71.98 8.80
N ALA A 420 31.47 -72.61 7.66
CA ALA A 420 30.16 -73.19 7.38
C ALA A 420 29.96 -74.39 8.31
N GLY A 421 29.00 -74.29 9.22
CA GLY A 421 28.59 -75.40 10.07
C GLY A 421 27.20 -75.16 10.62
N GLY A 422 26.22 -75.93 10.13
CA GLY A 422 24.88 -75.93 10.73
C GLY A 422 23.76 -76.40 9.81
N VAL A 423 23.81 -77.66 9.37
CA VAL A 423 22.61 -78.40 8.93
C VAL A 423 21.79 -78.78 10.17
N LYS A 424 20.47 -78.52 10.11
CA LYS A 424 19.31 -79.21 10.73
C LYS A 424 18.10 -78.27 10.51
N SER A 425 16.96 -78.63 9.94
CA SER A 425 16.35 -79.90 9.51
C SER A 425 15.49 -79.66 8.28
#